data_AF-A0A534PEH9-F1
#
_entry.id   AF-A0A534PEH9-F1
#
_cell.length_a   1.000
_cell.length_b   1.000
_cell.length_c   1.000
_cell.angle_alpha   90.00
_cell.angle_beta   90.00
_cell.angle_gamma   90.00
#
_symmetry.space_group_name_H-M   'P 1'
#
loop_
_entity.id
_entity.type
_entity.pdbx_description
1 polymer ?
#
loop_
_entity_poly.entity_id
_entity_poly.type
_entity_poly.pdbx_seq_one_letter_code
_entity_poly.pdbx_strand_id
1 'polypeptide(L)' 'MQRHPRQERLNRIQLIGRVQFAYEQLKETMQRYHDDSPRARAAIAAAKRRLSLLNRALAMLALQSVEQMA' A
#
# COMPACT_ATOMS: atom_id res chain seq x y z
N MET A 1 -1.83 -24.08 10.55
CA MET A 1 -0.79 -23.25 11.21
C MET A 1 -1.51 -22.14 11.98
N GLN A 2 -1.55 -22.21 13.31
CA GLN A 2 -2.13 -21.14 14.13
C GLN A 2 -1.17 -19.94 14.10
N ARG A 3 -1.57 -18.84 13.46
CA ARG A 3 -0.79 -17.60 13.50
C ARG A 3 -0.99 -16.96 14.87
N HIS A 4 0.11 -16.64 15.55
CA HIS A 4 0.03 -15.97 16.84
C HIS A 4 -0.56 -14.56 16.66
N PRO A 5 -1.54 -14.14 17.50
CA PRO A 5 -2.25 -12.86 17.35
C PRO A 5 -1.31 -11.64 17.41
N ARG A 6 -0.20 -11.75 18.14
CA ARG A 6 0.86 -10.72 18.17
C ARG A 6 1.53 -10.55 16.80
N GLN A 7 1.81 -11.65 16.10
CA GLN A 7 2.44 -11.62 14.78
C GLN A 7 1.51 -11.01 13.73
N GLU A 8 0.22 -11.31 13.80
CA GLU A 8 -0.78 -10.73 12.89
C GLU A 8 -0.91 -9.22 13.08
N ARG A 9 -0.96 -8.76 14.34
CA ARG A 9 -0.96 -7.32 14.66
C ARG A 9 0.29 -6.61 14.11
N LEU A 10 1.48 -7.20 14.29
CA LEU A 10 2.73 -6.63 13.77
C LEU A 10 2.72 -6.55 12.24
N ASN A 11 2.30 -7.63 11.57
CA ASN A 11 2.20 -7.66 10.10
C ASN A 11 1.22 -6.59 9.59
N ARG A 12 0.09 -6.38 10.28
CA ARG A 12 -0.89 -5.34 9.94
C ARG A 12 -0.29 -3.93 10.08
N ILE A 13 0.40 -3.65 11.19
CA ILE A 13 1.06 -2.34 11.41
C ILE A 13 2.12 -2.08 10.33
N GLN A 14 2.94 -3.08 10.01
CA GLN A 14 3.94 -2.97 8.95
C GLN A 14 3.30 -2.71 7.59
N LEU A 15 2.17 -3.35 7.27
CA LEU A 15 1.48 -3.13 6.02
C LEU A 15 0.92 -1.70 5.92
N ILE A 16 0.32 -1.18 7.00
CA ILE A 16 -0.15 0.22 7.07
C ILE A 16 1.02 1.18 6.81
N GLY A 17 2.16 0.98 7.48
CA GLY A 17 3.35 1.80 7.27
C GLY A 17 3.85 1.74 5.82
N ARG A 18 3.85 0.56 5.19
CA ARG A 18 4.21 0.40 3.77
C ARG A 18 3.26 1.13 2.82
N VAL A 19 1.96 1.12 3.11
CA VAL A 19 0.95 1.86 2.34
C VAL A 19 1.22 3.37 2.44
N GLN A 20 1.40 3.88 3.65
CA GLN A 20 1.68 5.31 3.89
C GLN A 20 2.96 5.74 3.17
N PHE A 21 4.03 4.96 3.30
CA PHE A 21 5.28 5.25 2.59
C PHE A 21 5.11 5.24 1.08
N ALA A 22 4.38 4.27 0.52
CA ALA A 22 4.12 4.22 -0.92
C ALA A 22 3.27 5.41 -1.42
N TYR A 23 2.36 5.92 -0.58
CA TYR A 23 1.59 7.11 -0.88
C TYR A 23 2.47 8.37 -0.94
N GLU A 24 3.35 8.57 0.04
CA GLU A 24 4.30 9.69 0.01
C GLU A 24 5.25 9.59 -1.19
N GLN A 25 5.74 8.39 -1.52
CA GLN A 25 6.56 8.20 -2.72
C GLN A 25 5.81 8.55 -4.02
N LEU A 26 4.51 8.24 -4.11
CA LEU A 26 3.69 8.66 -5.24
C LEU A 26 3.58 10.18 -5.31
N LYS A 27 3.31 10.83 -4.19
CA LYS A 27 3.22 12.30 -4.09
C LYS A 27 4.52 12.97 -4.51
N GLU A 28 5.66 12.51 -3.99
CA GLU A 28 6.99 12.99 -4.39
C GLU A 28 7.26 12.76 -5.89
N THR A 29 6.86 11.60 -6.42
CA THR A 29 7.03 11.28 -7.85
C THR A 29 6.20 12.24 -8.71
N MET A 30 4.96 12.52 -8.33
CA MET A 30 4.10 13.47 -9.05
C MET A 30 4.63 14.90 -8.96
N GLN A 31 5.22 15.30 -7.83
CA GLN A 31 5.85 16.62 -7.69
C GLN A 31 7.13 16.75 -8.53
N ARG A 32 7.96 15.69 -8.56
CA ARG A 32 9.21 15.68 -9.32
C ARG A 32 8.99 15.70 -10.83
N TYR A 33 7.95 15.01 -11.30
CA TYR A 33 7.60 14.94 -12.71
C TYR A 33 6.47 15.92 -13.04
N HIS A 34 6.80 17.21 -13.05
CA HIS A 34 5.85 18.26 -13.44
C HIS A 34 5.57 18.28 -14.95
N ASP A 35 6.54 17.85 -15.76
CA ASP A 35 6.42 17.76 -17.21
C ASP A 35 5.75 16.45 -17.64
N ASP A 36 4.78 16.52 -18.54
CA ASP A 36 4.06 15.37 -19.09
C ASP A 36 4.88 14.60 -20.15
N SER A 37 6.07 14.14 -19.74
CA SER A 37 6.91 13.27 -20.57
C SER A 37 6.47 11.80 -20.49
N PRO A 38 6.75 10.98 -21.53
CA PRO A 38 6.49 9.55 -21.47
C PRO A 38 7.15 8.85 -20.26
N ARG A 39 8.34 9.31 -19.87
CA ARG A 39 9.06 8.82 -18.69
C ARG A 39 8.37 9.19 -17.38
N ALA A 40 7.88 10.43 -17.27
CA ALA A 40 7.07 10.88 -16.14
C ALA A 40 5.83 10.01 -15.96
N ARG A 41 5.07 9.80 -17.05
CA ARG A 41 3.87 8.94 -17.04
C ARG A 41 4.19 7.52 -16.59
N ALA A 42 5.26 6.92 -17.09
CA ALA A 42 5.69 5.58 -16.71
C ALA A 42 6.05 5.49 -15.21
N ALA A 43 6.80 6.48 -14.69
CA ALA A 43 7.16 6.52 -13.27
C ALA A 43 5.94 6.68 -12.36
N ILE A 44 5.02 7.57 -12.70
CA ILE A 44 3.76 7.78 -11.96
C ILE A 44 2.89 6.50 -12.02
N ALA A 45 2.79 5.86 -13.18
CA ALA A 45 2.02 4.62 -13.33
C ALA A 45 2.60 3.49 -12.46
N ALA A 46 3.93 3.35 -12.41
CA ALA A 46 4.60 2.38 -11.55
C ALA A 46 4.33 2.64 -10.06
N ALA A 47 4.41 3.91 -9.63
CA ALA A 47 4.10 4.31 -8.25
C ALA A 47 2.64 4.05 -7.89
N LYS A 48 1.69 4.40 -8.77
CA LYS A 48 0.25 4.09 -8.59
C LYS A 48 -0.01 2.60 -8.50
N ARG A 49 0.65 1.79 -9.34
CA ARG A 49 0.53 0.32 -9.31
C ARG A 49 0.99 -0.24 -7.97
N ARG A 50 2.15 0.22 -7.47
CA ARG A 50 2.68 -0.20 -6.17
C ARG A 50 1.70 0.13 -5.03
N LEU A 51 1.17 1.35 -5.01
CA LEU A 51 0.20 1.77 -3.99
C LEU A 51 -1.08 0.92 -4.06
N SER A 52 -1.60 0.67 -5.27
CA SER A 52 -2.80 -0.15 -5.48
C SER A 52 -2.64 -1.59 -4.94
N LEU A 53 -1.49 -2.23 -5.17
CA LEU A 53 -1.21 -3.56 -4.64
C LEU A 53 -1.20 -3.58 -3.11
N LEU A 54 -0.58 -2.59 -2.48
CA LEU A 54 -0.52 -2.48 -1.02
C LEU A 54 -1.91 -2.18 -0.43
N ASN A 55 -2.69 -1.31 -1.07
CA ASN A 55 -4.07 -1.04 -0.67
C ASN A 55 -4.95 -2.29 -0.77
N ARG A 56 -4.78 -3.10 -1.83
CA ARG A 56 -5.51 -4.37 -1.97
C ARG A 56 -5.14 -5.36 -0.88
N ALA A 57 -3.85 -5.48 -0.55
CA ALA A 57 -3.41 -6.31 0.57
C ALA A 57 -4.01 -5.84 1.91
N LEU A 58 -4.08 -4.53 2.13
CA LEU A 58 -4.68 -3.96 3.34
C LEU A 58 -6.19 -4.23 3.41
N ALA A 59 -6.89 -4.08 2.29
CA ALA A 59 -8.32 -4.39 2.19
C ALA A 59 -8.62 -5.86 2.50
N MET A 60 -7.80 -6.79 1.99
CA MET A 60 -7.96 -8.22 2.30
C MET A 60 -7.78 -8.51 3.80
N LEU A 61 -6.81 -7.86 4.48
CA LEU A 61 -6.67 -7.99 5.93
C LEU A 61 -7.84 -7.38 6.70
N ALA A 62 -8.39 -6.26 6.22
CA ALA A 62 -9.55 -5.64 6.85
C ALA A 62 -10.79 -6.54 6.76
N LEU A 63 -11.02 -7.17 5.60
CA LEU A 63 -12.13 -8.11 5.42
C LEU A 63 -12.01 -9.33 6.33
N GLN A 64 -10.81 -9.92 6.46
CA GLN A 64 -10.55 -11.01 7.40
C GLN A 64 -10.80 -10.61 8.86
N SER A 65 -10.51 -9.35 9.21
CA SER A 65 -10.77 -8.85 10.57
C SER A 65 -12.26 -8.69 10.84
N VAL A 66 -13.06 -8.32 9.84
CA VAL A 66 -14.53 -8.21 9.97
C VAL A 66 -15.18 -9.58 10.10
N GLU A 67 -14.73 -10.58 9.33
CA GLU A 67 -15.22 -11.96 9.46
C GLU A 67 -14.94 -12.59 10.83
N GLN A 68 -13.87 -12.19 11.52
CA GLN A 68 -13.55 -12.67 12.88
C GLN A 68 -14.37 -11.99 13.99
N MET A 69 -15.06 -10.89 13.69
CA MET A 69 -15.89 -10.14 14.65
C MET A 69 -17.39 -10.47 14.53
N ALA A 70 -17.79 -11.19 13.48
CA ALA A 70 -19.15 -11.67 13.24
C ALA A 70 -19.33 -13.09 13.78
#